data_AF-A0A1I0H4H1-F1
#
_entry.id   AF-A0A1I0H4H1-F1
#
_cell.length_a   1.000
_cell.length_b   1.000
_cell.length_c   1.000
_cell.angle_alpha   90.00
_cell.angle_beta   90.00
_cell.angle_gamma   90.00
#
_symmetry.space_group_name_H-M   'P 1'
#
loop_
_entity.id
_entity.type
_entity.pdbx_description
1 polymer ?
#
loop_
_entity_poly.entity_id
_entity_poly.type
_entity_poly.pdbx_seq_one_letter_code
_entity_poly.pdbx_strand_id
1 'polypeptide(L)'
;LRSLAADKGYDKQQLRERLRELDIRPLIKHRIFAPYDHAHNARIDDDRYAQRSMAETVNSAVKRSLGYAVRARTWYREFREIALMCVVYNIKQAIKQ
;
A
#
# COMPACT_ATOMS: atom_id res chain seq x y z
N LEU A 1 -16.13 -5.82 5.51
CA LEU A 1 -15.57 -4.78 4.61
C LEU A 1 -14.06 -4.87 4.62
N ARG A 2 -13.45 -5.11 3.46
CA ARG A 2 -11.99 -5.11 3.32
C ARG A 2 -11.49 -3.66 3.36
N SER A 3 -10.39 -3.41 4.04
CA SER A 3 -9.80 -2.07 4.13
C SER A 3 -8.33 -2.11 3.79
N LEU A 4 -7.84 -1.07 3.11
CA LEU A 4 -6.43 -0.91 2.77
C LEU A 4 -5.88 0.30 3.53
N ALA A 5 -4.99 0.06 4.49
CA ALA A 5 -4.23 1.11 5.15
C ALA A 5 -2.91 1.34 4.40
N ALA A 6 -2.66 2.58 3.99
CA ALA A 6 -1.43 2.94 3.28
C ALA A 6 -0.94 4.34 3.66
N ASP A 7 0.31 4.62 3.30
CA ASP A 7 0.92 5.92 3.54
C ASP A 7 0.17 7.06 2.84
N LYS A 8 0.23 8.25 3.45
CA LYS A 8 -0.29 9.51 2.93
C LYS A 8 0.29 9.85 1.55
N GLY A 9 1.49 9.39 1.20
CA GLY A 9 2.08 9.52 -0.13
C GLY A 9 1.29 8.80 -1.24
N TYR A 10 0.40 7.87 -0.90
CA TYR A 10 -0.51 7.20 -1.84
C TYR A 10 -1.86 7.92 -2.02
N ASP A 11 -1.96 9.20 -1.62
CA ASP A 11 -3.16 10.00 -1.77
C ASP A 11 -3.39 10.40 -3.24
N LYS A 12 -3.83 9.44 -4.05
CA LYS A 12 -4.29 9.65 -5.43
C LYS A 12 -5.78 9.37 -5.52
N GLN A 13 -6.53 10.32 -6.09
CA GLN A 13 -7.97 10.20 -6.24
C GLN A 13 -8.36 8.96 -7.07
N GLN A 14 -7.69 8.73 -8.20
CA GLN A 14 -7.89 7.54 -9.04
C GLN A 14 -7.67 6.23 -8.26
N LEU A 15 -6.70 6.18 -7.34
CA LEU A 15 -6.48 4.99 -6.51
C LEU A 15 -7.65 4.77 -5.56
N ARG A 16 -8.17 5.83 -4.93
CA ARG A 16 -9.32 5.74 -4.02
C ARG A 16 -10.59 5.28 -4.75
N GLU A 17 -10.82 5.78 -5.95
CA GLU A 17 -11.96 5.38 -6.80
C GLU A 17 -11.88 3.90 -7.15
N ARG A 18 -10.73 3.44 -7.66
CA ARG A 18 -10.50 2.02 -7.94
C ARG A 18 -10.67 1.12 -6.72
N LEU A 19 -10.22 1.57 -5.54
CA LEU A 19 -10.42 0.80 -4.31
C LEU A 19 -11.91 0.70 -3.94
N ARG A 20 -12.68 1.78 -4.11
CA ARG A 20 -14.13 1.78 -3.86
C ARG A 20 -14.89 0.92 -4.87
N GLU A 21 -14.48 0.90 -6.14
CA GLU A 21 -15.02 -0.01 -7.17
C GLU A 21 -14.86 -1.48 -6.77
N LEU A 22 -13.77 -1.81 -6.06
CA LEU A 22 -13.47 -3.15 -5.55
C LEU A 22 -14.08 -3.44 -4.16
N ASP A 23 -14.95 -2.56 -3.64
CA ASP A 23 -15.51 -2.61 -2.28
C ASP A 23 -14.44 -2.65 -1.16
N ILE A 24 -13.31 -1.98 -1.41
CA ILE A 24 -12.20 -1.83 -0.46
C ILE A 24 -12.22 -0.41 0.09
N ARG A 25 -12.38 -0.26 1.42
CA ARG A 25 -12.31 1.05 2.08
C ARG A 25 -10.86 1.57 2.11
N PRO A 26 -10.54 2.72 1.47
CA PRO A 26 -9.21 3.29 1.54
C PRO A 26 -9.00 4.00 2.89
N LEU A 27 -8.07 3.51 3.70
CA LEU A 27 -7.58 4.14 4.92
C LEU A 27 -6.25 4.85 4.62
N ILE A 28 -6.35 5.91 3.82
CA ILE A 28 -5.22 6.75 3.41
C ILE A 28 -5.55 8.16 3.88
N LYS A 29 -4.66 8.79 4.65
CA LYS A 29 -4.85 10.18 5.07
C LYS A 29 -4.69 11.10 3.86
N HIS A 30 -5.58 12.09 3.74
CA HIS A 30 -5.51 13.15 2.74
C HIS A 30 -4.32 14.05 3.02
N ARG A 31 -3.64 14.48 1.96
CA ARG A 31 -2.72 15.61 2.04
C ARG A 31 -3.51 16.89 2.26
N ILE A 32 -3.17 17.60 3.33
CA ILE A 32 -3.89 18.79 3.76
C ILE A 32 -3.54 19.92 2.80
N PHE A 33 -4.50 20.30 1.96
CA PHE A 33 -4.44 21.48 1.11
C PHE A 33 -5.58 22.45 1.44
N ALA A 34 -6.70 21.94 1.98
CA ALA A 34 -7.87 22.72 2.31
C ALA A 34 -8.54 22.25 3.63
N PRO A 35 -9.43 23.08 4.22
CA PRO A 35 -10.13 22.73 5.46
C PRO A 35 -10.94 21.43 5.39
N TYR A 36 -11.48 21.07 4.23
CA TYR A 36 -12.23 19.82 4.06
C TYR A 36 -11.36 18.57 4.20
N ASP A 37 -10.05 18.65 3.94
CA ASP A 37 -9.12 17.51 4.13
C ASP A 37 -8.98 17.15 5.62
N HIS A 38 -9.08 18.15 6.50
CA HIS A 38 -9.11 17.91 7.95
C HIS A 38 -10.35 17.10 8.34
N ALA A 39 -11.52 17.47 7.81
CA ALA A 39 -12.76 16.75 8.08
C ALA A 39 -12.70 15.31 7.55
N HIS A 40 -12.12 15.08 6.37
CA HIS A 40 -11.94 13.74 5.83
C HIS A 40 -10.95 12.90 6.65
N ASN A 41 -9.84 13.50 7.12
CA ASN A 41 -8.88 12.83 7.98
C ASN A 41 -9.46 12.48 9.36
N ALA A 42 -10.30 13.35 9.93
CA ALA A 42 -10.98 13.10 11.20
C ALA A 42 -11.99 11.94 11.15
N ARG A 43 -12.47 11.57 9.96
CA ARG A 43 -13.37 10.40 9.76
C ARG A 43 -12.63 9.07 9.66
N ILE A 44 -11.29 9.09 9.58
CA ILE A 44 -10.49 7.88 9.54
C ILE A 44 -10.29 7.40 10.98
N ASP A 45 -10.61 6.14 11.21
CA ASP A 45 -10.33 5.45 12.47
C ASP A 45 -8.81 5.30 12.63
N ASP A 46 -8.26 5.95 13.66
CA ASP A 46 -6.81 5.99 13.89
C ASP A 46 -6.24 4.62 14.28
N ASP A 47 -6.98 3.78 15.00
CA ASP A 47 -6.54 2.43 15.37
C ASP A 47 -6.41 1.54 14.13
N ARG A 48 -7.36 1.66 13.20
CA ARG A 48 -7.27 0.96 11.91
C ARG A 48 -6.20 1.54 11.01
N TYR A 49 -5.98 2.85 11.06
CA TYR A 49 -4.91 3.48 10.30
C TYR A 49 -3.52 3.08 10.81
N ALA A 50 -3.36 2.85 12.12
CA ALA A 50 -2.11 2.38 12.73
C ALA A 50 -1.61 1.04 12.14
N GLN A 51 -2.51 0.21 11.60
CA GLN A 51 -2.18 -1.06 10.93
C GLN A 51 -1.33 -0.87 9.66
N ARG A 52 -1.24 0.36 9.13
CA ARG A 52 -0.30 0.73 8.05
C ARG A 52 1.14 0.29 8.34
N SER A 53 1.57 0.36 9.60
CA SER A 53 2.91 -0.03 10.03
C SER A 53 3.25 -1.49 9.65
N MET A 54 2.26 -2.39 9.66
CA MET A 54 2.45 -3.78 9.23
C MET A 54 2.73 -3.86 7.73
N ALA A 55 1.95 -3.14 6.91
CA ALA A 55 2.15 -3.10 5.45
C ALA A 55 3.52 -2.51 5.08
N GLU A 56 3.97 -1.47 5.79
CA GLU A 56 5.29 -0.88 5.60
C GLU A 56 6.42 -1.82 6.01
N THR A 57 6.24 -2.55 7.11
CA THR A 57 7.20 -3.55 7.58
C THR A 57 7.40 -4.65 6.54
N VAL A 58 6.31 -5.17 5.97
CA VAL A 58 6.37 -6.17 4.90
C VAL A 58 7.06 -5.60 3.67
N ASN A 59 6.69 -4.40 3.22
CA ASN A 59 7.32 -3.74 2.08
C ASN A 59 8.82 -3.52 2.30
N SER A 60 9.22 -3.14 3.52
CA SER A 60 10.62 -2.97 3.90
C SER A 60 11.38 -4.30 3.88
N ALA A 61 10.79 -5.37 4.41
CA ALA A 61 11.38 -6.70 4.41
C ALA A 61 11.57 -7.27 2.99
N VAL A 62 10.59 -7.08 2.10
CA VAL A 62 10.71 -7.43 0.68
C VAL A 62 11.87 -6.67 0.04
N LYS A 63 11.95 -5.35 0.24
CA LYS A 63 13.04 -4.52 -0.32
C LYS A 63 14.42 -4.91 0.18
N ARG A 64 14.56 -5.22 1.47
CA ARG A 64 15.84 -5.66 2.05
C ARG A 64 16.28 -7.04 1.53
N SER A 65 15.33 -7.93 1.25
CA SER A 65 15.63 -9.32 0.88
C SER A 65 15.82 -9.53 -0.62
N LEU A 66 15.09 -8.80 -1.47
CA LEU A 66 15.10 -8.97 -2.93
C LEU A 66 15.64 -7.76 -3.69
N GLY A 67 15.98 -6.67 -2.98
CA GLY A 67 16.44 -5.42 -3.54
C GLY A 67 15.33 -4.36 -3.63
N TYR A 68 15.72 -3.10 -3.78
CA TYR A 68 14.78 -1.97 -3.84
C TYR A 68 14.48 -1.50 -5.28
N ALA A 69 15.31 -1.89 -6.24
CA ALA A 69 15.26 -1.40 -7.62
C ALA A 69 14.63 -2.45 -8.54
N VAL A 70 13.84 -1.96 -9.50
CA VAL A 70 13.21 -2.76 -10.55
C VAL A 70 14.07 -2.63 -11.81
N ARG A 71 14.40 -3.74 -12.47
CA ARG A 71 15.28 -3.76 -13.65
C ARG A 71 14.50 -3.57 -14.95
N ALA A 72 13.22 -3.91 -14.96
CA ALA A 72 12.35 -3.65 -16.09
C ALA A 72 12.29 -2.15 -16.44
N ARG A 73 12.24 -1.85 -17.75
CA ARG A 73 12.14 -0.47 -18.29
C ARG A 73 10.77 -0.13 -18.85
N THR A 74 9.81 -1.04 -18.72
CA THR A 74 8.46 -0.88 -19.25
C THR A 74 7.48 -1.10 -18.11
N TRP A 75 6.54 -0.17 -17.95
CA TRP A 75 5.58 -0.15 -16.84
C TRP A 75 4.95 -1.52 -16.51
N TYR A 76 4.44 -2.23 -17.52
CA TYR A 76 3.82 -3.54 -17.29
C TYR A 76 4.81 -4.60 -16.77
N ARG A 77 6.06 -4.56 -17.22
CA ARG A 77 7.11 -5.46 -16.75
C ARG A 77 7.57 -5.07 -15.34
N GLU A 78 7.62 -3.77 -15.02
CA GLU A 78 7.91 -3.29 -13.66
C GLU A 78 6.86 -3.80 -12.66
N PHE A 79 5.58 -3.68 -13.02
CA PHE A 79 4.48 -4.22 -12.22
C PHE A 79 4.64 -5.74 -11.98
N ARG A 80 4.93 -6.50 -13.03
CA ARG A 80 5.14 -7.96 -12.92
C ARG A 80 6.35 -8.31 -12.08
N GLU A 81 7.44 -7.55 -12.19
CA GLU A 81 8.65 -7.76 -11.39
C GLU A 81 8.35 -7.57 -9.90
N ILE A 82 7.64 -6.50 -9.53
CA ILE A 82 7.21 -6.26 -8.14
C ILE A 82 6.29 -7.37 -7.64
N ALA A 83 5.30 -7.77 -8.44
CA ALA A 83 4.39 -8.87 -8.07
C ALA A 83 5.15 -10.19 -7.84
N LEU A 84 6.11 -10.50 -8.71
CA LEU A 84 6.96 -11.69 -8.58
C LEU A 84 7.82 -11.62 -7.32
N MET A 85 8.40 -10.46 -7.00
CA MET A 85 9.17 -10.26 -5.76
C MET A 85 8.31 -10.57 -4.53
N CYS A 86 7.07 -10.07 -4.46
CA CYS A 86 6.16 -10.37 -3.37
C CYS A 86 5.83 -11.88 -3.27
N VAL A 87 5.59 -12.54 -4.40
CA VAL A 87 5.33 -14.00 -4.43
C VAL A 87 6.54 -14.79 -3.95
N VAL A 88 7.74 -14.47 -4.45
CA VAL A 88 8.98 -15.13 -4.04
C VAL A 88 9.26 -14.91 -2.55
N TYR A 89 9.01 -13.70 -2.04
CA TYR A 89 9.13 -13.40 -0.62
C TYR A 89 8.20 -14.28 0.23
N ASN A 90 6.93 -14.41 -0.17
CA ASN A 90 5.96 -15.26 0.54
C ASN A 90 6.36 -16.74 0.51
N ILE A 91 6.85 -17.25 -0.62
CA ILE A 91 7.35 -18.64 -0.73
C ILE A 91 8.56 -18.86 0.19
N LYS A 92 9.54 -17.95 0.17
CA LYS A 92 10.71 -18.02 1.06
C LYS A 92 10.32 -17.98 2.54
N GLN A 93 9.30 -17.19 2.88
CA GLN A 93 8.80 -17.12 4.25
C GLN A 93 8.06 -18.41 4.65
N ALA A 94 7.28 -18.99 3.74
CA ALA A 94 6.54 -20.24 3.97
C ALA A 94 7.46 -21.46 4.16
N ILE A 95 8.64 -21.49 3.50
CA ILE A 95 9.62 -22.57 3.65
C ILE A 95 10.45 -22.43 4.94
N LYS A 96 10.61 -21.20 5.45
CA LYS A 96 11.36 -20.93 6.69
C LYS A 96 10.57 -21.21 7.97
N GLN A 97 9.24 -21.31 7.86
CA GLN A 97 8.36 -21.74 8.95
C GLN A 97 8.29 -23.26 8.99
#